data_AF-A0A382FU00-F1
#
_entry.id   AF-A0A382FU00-F1
#
_cell.length_a   1.000
_cell.length_b   1.000
_cell.length_c   1.000
_cell.angle_alpha   90.00
_cell.angle_beta   90.00
_cell.angle_gamma   90.00
#
_symmetry.space_group_name_H-M   'P 1'
#
loop_
_entity.id
_entity.type
_entity.pdbx_description
1 polymer ?
#
loop_
_entity_poly.entity_id
_entity_poly.type
_entity_poly.pdbx_seq_one_letter_code
_entity_poly.pdbx_strand_id
1 'polypeptide(L)'
;MERGSNFIPAKKVWPKVKKEAGKHGLDPAFVYAVCHAESSLDANAETSVARGMMQLTEGAWKDVTDKNYRLAFNWETNVEVGVGY
;
A
#
# COMPACT_ATOMS: atom_id res chain seq x y z
N MET A 1 5.43 16.60 -13.20
CA MET A 1 5.15 17.16 -11.87
C MET A 1 5.43 16.06 -10.88
N GLU A 2 6.41 16.22 -10.00
CA GLU A 2 6.57 15.32 -8.86
C GLU A 2 5.30 15.38 -8.01
N ARG A 3 4.76 14.21 -7.66
CA ARG A 3 3.66 14.13 -6.70
C ARG A 3 4.27 14.50 -5.34
N GLY A 4 3.86 15.63 -4.76
CA GLY A 4 4.27 15.97 -3.40
C GLY A 4 3.83 14.89 -2.41
N SER A 5 4.52 14.79 -1.26
CA SER A 5 4.19 13.79 -0.24
C SER A 5 2.76 13.89 0.26
N ASN A 6 2.14 12.73 0.50
CA ASN A 6 0.79 12.58 1.02
C ASN A 6 0.78 11.56 2.17
N PHE A 7 1.21 12.01 3.35
CA PHE A 7 1.24 11.20 4.56
C PHE A 7 -0.17 10.91 5.08
N ILE A 8 -0.49 9.63 5.22
CA ILE A 8 -1.78 9.21 5.76
C ILE A 8 -1.63 8.98 7.28
N PRO A 9 -2.49 9.61 8.11
CA PRO A 9 -2.43 9.42 9.55
C PRO A 9 -2.54 7.94 9.96
N ALA A 10 -1.68 7.48 10.87
CA ALA A 10 -1.67 6.11 11.39
C ALA A 10 -3.06 5.63 11.84
N LYS A 11 -3.84 6.51 12.49
CA LYS A 11 -5.23 6.24 12.92
C LYS A 11 -6.20 5.90 11.77
N LYS A 12 -5.90 6.33 10.54
CA LYS A 12 -6.65 5.97 9.33
C LYS A 12 -6.12 4.69 8.68
N VAL A 13 -4.80 4.51 8.66
CA VAL A 13 -4.16 3.32 8.08
C VAL A 13 -4.50 2.06 8.88
N TRP A 14 -4.46 2.14 10.22
CA TRP A 14 -4.60 0.99 11.10
C TRP A 14 -5.92 0.19 10.92
N PRO A 15 -7.12 0.82 10.85
CA PRO A 15 -8.35 0.09 10.55
C PRO A 15 -8.34 -0.63 9.20
N LYS A 16 -7.77 -0.02 8.14
CA LYS A 16 -7.67 -0.64 6.82
C LYS A 16 -6.71 -1.83 6.85
N VAL A 17 -5.53 -1.69 7.46
CA VAL A 17 -4.56 -2.78 7.63
C VAL A 17 -5.19 -3.95 8.38
N LYS A 18 -5.85 -3.71 9.52
CA LYS A 18 -6.54 -4.78 10.26
C LYS A 18 -7.58 -5.51 9.42
N LYS A 19 -8.37 -4.76 8.65
CA LYS A 19 -9.41 -5.34 7.77
C LYS A 19 -8.79 -6.22 6.70
N GLU A 20 -7.76 -5.75 5.99
CA GLU A 20 -7.16 -6.50 4.90
C GLU A 20 -6.32 -7.67 5.40
N ALA A 21 -5.46 -7.47 6.41
CA ALA A 21 -4.66 -8.53 7.02
C ALA A 21 -5.54 -9.69 7.53
N GLY A 22 -6.68 -9.37 8.16
CA GLY A 22 -7.64 -10.36 8.64
C GLY A 22 -8.25 -11.25 7.55
N LYS A 23 -8.37 -10.78 6.30
CA LYS A 23 -8.85 -11.61 5.17
C LYS A 23 -7.86 -12.69 4.77
N HIS A 24 -6.57 -12.46 5.02
CA HIS A 24 -5.47 -13.35 4.64
C HIS A 24 -4.84 -14.07 5.85
N GLY A 25 -5.40 -13.89 7.05
CA GLY A 25 -4.86 -14.49 8.27
C GLY A 25 -3.49 -13.95 8.69
N LEU A 26 -3.11 -12.76 8.22
CA LEU A 26 -1.84 -12.11 8.56
C LEU A 26 -1.94 -11.31 9.86
N ASP A 27 -0.82 -11.14 10.55
CA ASP A 27 -0.72 -10.22 11.68
C ASP A 27 -0.84 -8.76 11.18
N PRO A 28 -1.85 -8.00 11.62
CA PRO A 28 -1.99 -6.59 11.26
C PRO A 28 -0.79 -5.73 11.65
N ALA A 29 -0.10 -6.04 12.75
CA ALA A 29 1.08 -5.30 13.17
C ALA A 29 2.24 -5.49 12.18
N PHE A 30 2.41 -6.71 11.67
CA PHE A 30 3.39 -7.00 10.61
C PHE A 30 3.09 -6.22 9.33
N VAL A 31 1.85 -6.27 8.83
CA VAL A 31 1.44 -5.53 7.62
C VAL A 31 1.63 -4.02 7.81
N TYR A 32 1.27 -3.48 8.98
CA TYR A 32 1.48 -2.06 9.28
C TYR A 32 2.97 -1.68 9.29
N ALA A 33 3.83 -2.55 9.84
CA ALA A 33 5.27 -2.34 9.83
C ALA A 33 5.82 -2.29 8.39
N VAL A 34 5.34 -3.15 7.49
CA VAL A 34 5.69 -3.09 6.05
C VAL A 34 5.28 -1.75 5.45
N CYS A 35 4.04 -1.31 5.63
CA CYS A 35 3.60 0.02 5.15
C CYS A 35 4.51 1.16 5.65
N HIS A 36 4.92 1.10 6.92
CA HIS A 36 5.81 2.11 7.50
C HIS A 36 7.23 2.04 6.92
N ALA A 37 7.79 0.84 6.77
CA ALA A 37 9.13 0.65 6.22
C ALA A 37 9.22 1.09 4.75
N GLU A 38 8.20 0.80 3.96
CA GLU A 38 8.18 1.04 2.51
C GLU A 38 7.95 2.51 2.14
N SER A 39 7.13 3.23 2.92
CA SER A 39 6.71 4.58 2.52
C SER A 39 6.69 5.61 3.64
N SER A 40 6.97 5.23 4.89
CA SER A 40 6.66 6.07 6.06
C SER A 40 5.20 6.55 6.08
N LEU A 41 4.30 5.74 5.51
CA LEU A 41 2.88 6.04 5.29
C LEU A 41 2.58 7.14 4.27
N ASP A 42 3.51 7.44 3.36
CA ASP A 42 3.29 8.33 2.22
C ASP A 42 2.57 7.59 1.08
N ALA A 43 1.32 7.95 0.83
CA ALA A 43 0.53 7.39 -0.27
C ALA A 43 1.09 7.72 -1.66
N ASN A 44 1.89 8.79 -1.77
CA ASN A 44 2.53 9.24 -2.99
C ASN A 44 3.98 8.77 -3.12
N ALA A 45 4.50 7.96 -2.19
CA ALA A 45 5.85 7.40 -2.29
C ALA A 45 6.06 6.71 -3.65
N GLU A 46 7.14 7.07 -4.33
CA GLU A 46 7.48 6.53 -5.64
C GLU A 46 9.00 6.34 -5.73
N THR A 47 9.40 5.19 -6.25
CA THR A 47 10.76 4.94 -6.74
C THR A 47 10.72 4.80 -8.25
N SER A 48 11.85 4.49 -8.88
CA SER A 48 11.88 4.19 -10.31
C SER A 48 11.05 2.96 -10.72
N VAL A 49 10.65 2.11 -9.77
CA VAL A 49 10.00 0.81 -10.06
C VAL A 49 8.73 0.52 -9.27
N ALA A 50 8.50 1.22 -8.16
CA ALA A 50 7.44 0.90 -7.20
C ALA A 50 6.68 2.14 -6.73
N ARG A 51 5.43 1.94 -6.30
CA ARG A 51 4.49 3.03 -5.97
C ARG A 51 3.66 2.75 -4.73
N GLY A 52 3.37 3.83 -4.01
CA GLY A 52 2.38 3.91 -2.95
C GLY A 52 2.82 3.31 -1.62
N MET A 53 1.82 3.11 -0.76
CA MET A 53 1.93 2.75 0.65
C MET A 53 2.81 1.53 0.93
N MET A 54 2.68 0.48 0.12
CA MET A 54 3.42 -0.79 0.24
C MET A 54 4.43 -0.99 -0.91
N GLN A 55 4.80 0.08 -1.63
CA GLN A 55 5.78 0.04 -2.73
C GLN A 55 5.59 -1.13 -3.70
N LEU A 56 4.39 -1.22 -4.31
CA LEU A 56 4.09 -2.26 -5.27
C LEU A 56 4.67 -1.92 -6.65
N THR A 57 5.34 -2.88 -7.28
CA THR A 57 5.72 -2.81 -8.69
C THR A 57 4.50 -3.05 -9.59
N GLU A 58 4.58 -2.67 -10.87
CA GLU A 58 3.50 -2.96 -11.82
C GLU A 58 3.27 -4.47 -12.02
N GLY A 59 4.33 -5.29 -11.92
CA GLY A 59 4.23 -6.75 -11.99
C GLY A 59 3.43 -7.33 -10.83
N ALA A 60 3.88 -7.06 -9.60
CA ALA A 60 3.20 -7.52 -8.39
C ALA A 60 1.74 -7.04 -8.32
N TRP A 61 1.47 -5.82 -8.80
CA TRP A 61 0.11 -5.31 -8.91
C TRP A 61 -0.77 -6.16 -9.83
N LYS A 62 -0.26 -6.52 -11.01
CA LYS A 62 -0.99 -7.33 -12.00
C LYS A 62 -1.15 -8.78 -11.59
N ASP A 63 -0.27 -9.30 -10.74
CA ASP A 63 -0.40 -10.65 -10.19
C ASP A 63 -1.63 -10.80 -9.26
N VAL A 64 -2.10 -9.68 -8.68
CA VAL A 64 -3.19 -9.68 -7.68
C VAL A 64 -4.47 -9.01 -8.20
N THR A 65 -4.38 -8.03 -9.12
CA THR A 65 -5.56 -7.28 -9.58
C THR A 65 -5.49 -6.79 -11.03
N ASP A 66 -6.63 -6.76 -11.71
CA ASP A 66 -6.81 -6.16 -13.04
C ASP A 66 -6.99 -4.63 -13.02
N LYS A 67 -6.97 -4.01 -11.83
CA LYS A 67 -7.09 -2.54 -11.69
C LYS A 67 -5.92 -1.85 -12.40
N ASN A 68 -6.15 -0.66 -12.96
CA ASN A 68 -5.07 0.10 -13.59
C ASN A 68 -4.01 0.52 -12.54
N TYR A 69 -2.71 0.30 -12.85
CA TYR A 69 -1.59 0.57 -11.95
C TYR A 69 -1.48 2.04 -11.48
N ARG A 70 -2.12 3.00 -12.16
CA ARG A 70 -2.24 4.39 -11.67
C ARG A 70 -2.91 4.48 -10.29
N LEU A 71 -3.73 3.48 -9.94
CA LEU A 71 -4.39 3.38 -8.64
C LEU A 71 -3.43 2.95 -7.51
N ALA A 72 -2.17 2.63 -7.80
CA ALA A 72 -1.17 2.36 -6.77
C ALA A 72 -0.95 3.55 -5.82
N PHE A 73 -1.25 4.78 -6.24
CA PHE A 73 -1.24 5.95 -5.35
C PHE A 73 -2.50 6.11 -4.49
N ASN A 74 -3.56 5.34 -4.76
CA ASN A 74 -4.70 5.24 -3.84
C ASN A 74 -4.30 4.29 -2.70
N TRP A 75 -3.98 4.85 -1.54
CA TRP A 75 -3.39 4.07 -0.44
C TRP A 75 -4.27 2.91 0.03
N GLU A 76 -5.60 3.06 0.03
CA GLU A 76 -6.50 1.96 0.44
C GLU A 76 -6.44 0.81 -0.55
N THR A 77 -6.43 1.12 -1.85
CA THR A 77 -6.29 0.12 -2.91
C THR A 77 -4.90 -0.51 -2.86
N ASN A 78 -3.86 0.29 -2.63
CA ASN A 78 -2.49 -0.19 -2.52
C ASN A 78 -2.31 -1.19 -1.36
N VAL A 79 -2.86 -0.89 -0.17
CA VAL A 79 -2.84 -1.82 0.96
C VAL A 79 -3.65 -3.09 0.68
N GLU A 80 -4.81 -2.97 0.04
CA GLU A 80 -5.62 -4.12 -0.35
C GLU A 80 -4.88 -5.06 -1.31
N VAL A 81 -4.25 -4.50 -2.34
CA VAL A 81 -3.50 -5.28 -3.33
C VAL A 81 -2.22 -5.85 -2.72
N GLY A 82 -1.49 -5.05 -1.93
CA GLY A 82 -0.21 -5.46 -1.36
C GLY A 82 -0.32 -6.51 -0.26
N VAL A 83 -1.46 -6.58 0.43
CA VAL A 83 -1.76 -7.68 1.36
C VAL A 83 -2.15 -8.96 0.62
N GLY A 84 -2.67 -8.84 -0.60
CA GLY A 84 -3.04 -9.98 -1.44
C GLY A 84 -1.89 -10.60 -2.24
N TYR A 85 -0.74 -9.93 -2.30
CA TYR A 85 0.50 -10.39 -2.93
C TYR A 85 1.28 -11.29 -1.97
#